data_AF-A0A9X2P1N0-F1
#
_entry.id   AF-A0A9X2P1N0-F1
#
_cell.length_a   1.000
_cell.length_b   1.000
_cell.length_c   1.000
_cell.angle_alpha   90.00
_cell.angle_beta   90.00
_cell.angle_gamma   90.00
#
_symmetry.space_group_name_H-M   'P 1'
#
loop_
_entity.id
_entity.type
_entity.pdbx_description
1 polymer ?
#
loop_
_entity_poly.entity_id
_entity_poly.type
_entity_poly.pdbx_seq_one_letter_code
_entity_poly.pdbx_strand_id
1 'polypeptide(L)' 'MNRIKSITQKDIYVQAERLCTGTETSEYKYCLAYYGNYVMCDISAEDAREIIACLQHALDVNEKGGQNEK' A
#
# COMPACT_ATOMS: atom_id res chain seq x y z
N MET A 1 -14.44 -13.69 -12.05
CA MET A 1 -13.40 -13.31 -11.07
C MET A 1 -12.39 -12.42 -11.76
N ASN A 2 -12.16 -11.20 -11.26
CA ASN A 2 -11.09 -10.33 -11.73
C ASN A 2 -9.76 -11.04 -11.38
N ARG A 3 -8.92 -11.37 -12.37
CA ARG A 3 -7.60 -11.95 -12.09
C ARG A 3 -6.81 -10.90 -11.32
N ILE A 4 -6.43 -11.22 -10.08
CA ILE A 4 -5.52 -10.39 -9.29
C ILE A 4 -4.25 -10.30 -10.13
N LYS A 5 -3.92 -9.11 -10.63
CA LYS A 5 -2.67 -8.89 -11.36
C LYS A 5 -1.53 -9.21 -10.38
N SER A 6 -0.58 -10.02 -10.82
CA SER A 6 0.61 -10.28 -10.01
C SER A 6 1.30 -8.95 -9.70
N ILE A 7 1.57 -8.71 -8.41
CA ILE A 7 2.34 -7.56 -7.96
C ILE A 7 3.75 -7.71 -8.54
N THR A 8 4.18 -6.76 -9.35
CA THR A 8 5.53 -6.70 -9.89
C THR A 8 6.41 -5.84 -8.99
N GLN A 9 7.74 -5.94 -9.13
CA GLN A 9 8.65 -5.15 -8.28
C GLN A 9 8.39 -3.64 -8.38
N LYS A 10 7.89 -3.13 -9.51
CA LYS A 10 7.63 -1.69 -9.68
C LYS A 10 6.34 -1.22 -9.01
N ASP A 11 5.50 -2.14 -8.53
CA ASP A 11 4.25 -1.77 -7.88
C ASP A 11 4.51 -1.32 -6.43
N ILE A 12 3.71 -0.34 -6.00
CA ILE A 12 3.57 0.01 -4.58
C ILE A 12 2.52 -0.92 -4.01
N TYR A 13 2.85 -1.63 -2.93
CA TYR A 13 1.92 -2.56 -2.28
C TYR A 13 2.03 -2.50 -0.77
N VAL A 14 0.94 -2.90 -0.10
CA VAL A 14 0.92 -3.06 1.36
C VAL A 14 0.98 -4.55 1.67
N GLN A 15 1.86 -4.92 2.57
CA GLN A 15 1.93 -6.24 3.17
C GLN A 15 1.36 -6.18 4.58
N ALA A 16 0.52 -7.15 4.92
CA ALA A 16 0.07 -7.37 6.29
C ALA A 16 0.88 -8.52 6.89
N GLU A 17 1.47 -8.28 8.05
CA GLU A 17 2.27 -9.24 8.79
C GLU A 17 1.67 -9.42 10.18
N ARG A 18 1.67 -10.65 10.68
CA ARG A 18 1.19 -10.96 12.03
C ARG A 18 2.05 -12.05 12.64
N LEU A 19 2.60 -11.76 13.82
CA LEU A 19 3.28 -12.78 14.59
C LEU A 19 2.25 -13.75 15.17
N CYS A 20 2.40 -15.03 14.84
CA CYS A 20 1.63 -16.11 15.42
C CYS A 20 2.61 -17.05 16.11
N THR A 21 2.70 -16.98 17.44
CA THR A 21 3.38 -18.00 18.23
C THR A 21 2.32 -19.00 18.73
N GLY A 22 2.72 -20.23 19.06
CA GLY A 22 1.77 -21.31 19.40
C GLY A 22 0.83 -21.01 20.57
N THR A 23 1.10 -19.94 21.32
CA THR A 23 0.32 -19.49 22.49
C THR A 23 -0.27 -18.09 22.34
N GLU A 24 0.21 -17.26 21.40
CA GLU A 24 -0.19 -15.86 21.29
C GLU A 24 -0.29 -15.41 19.82
N THR A 25 -1.33 -14.63 19.52
CA THR A 25 -1.48 -13.93 18.25
C THR A 25 -1.34 -12.44 18.50
N SER A 26 -0.31 -11.82 17.91
CA SER A 26 -0.14 -10.36 17.94
C SER A 26 -1.12 -9.67 17.00
N GLU A 27 -1.23 -8.35 17.13
CA GLU A 27 -1.98 -7.51 16.21
C GLU A 27 -1.37 -7.53 14.79
N TYR A 28 -2.19 -7.24 13.79
CA TYR A 28 -1.70 -7.08 12.41
C TYR A 28 -0.89 -5.80 12.31
N LYS A 29 0.32 -5.94 11.76
CA LYS A 29 1.19 -4.85 11.37
C LYS A 29 1.13 -4.72 9.87
N TYR A 30 1.06 -3.50 9.38
CA TYR A 30 1.07 -3.23 7.96
C TYR A 30 2.41 -2.60 7.58
N CYS A 31 2.89 -2.95 6.39
CA CYS A 31 4.15 -2.46 5.85
C CYS A 31 3.92 -2.03 4.40
N LEU A 32 4.32 -0.81 4.06
CA LEU A 32 4.33 -0.31 2.69
C LEU A 32 5.64 -0.70 2.03
N ALA A 33 5.55 -1.27 0.84
CA ALA A 33 6.71 -1.70 0.06
C ALA A 33 6.68 -1.11 -1.35
N TYR A 34 7.87 -0.79 -1.85
CA TYR A 34 8.13 -0.32 -3.20
C TYR A 34 9.46 -0.91 -3.68
N TYR A 35 9.51 -1.41 -4.91
CA TYR A 35 10.72 -2.05 -5.44
C TYR A 35 11.20 -3.25 -4.61
N GLY A 36 10.26 -3.98 -3.99
CA GLY A 36 10.56 -5.09 -3.09
C GLY A 36 11.24 -4.68 -1.78
N ASN A 37 11.33 -3.37 -1.49
CA ASN A 37 11.89 -2.84 -0.25
C ASN A 37 10.77 -2.25 0.61
N TYR A 38 10.82 -2.49 1.92
CA TYR A 38 9.91 -1.81 2.85
C TYR A 38 10.34 -0.36 3.01
N VAL A 39 9.42 0.54 2.70
CA VAL A 39 9.62 1.99 2.84
C VAL A 39 8.99 2.51 4.13
N MET A 40 7.99 1.79 4.66
CA MET A 40 7.33 2.13 5.92
C MET A 40 6.85 0.84 6.60
N CYS A 41 7.12 0.68 7.88
CA CYS A 41 6.78 -0.52 8.66
C CYS A 41 6.00 -0.14 9.91
N ASP A 42 5.36 -1.14 10.54
CA ASP A 42 4.65 -1.00 11.81
C ASP A 42 3.51 0.04 11.77
N ILE A 43 2.88 0.19 10.60
CA ILE A 43 1.75 1.11 10.45
C ILE A 43 0.44 0.45 10.82
N SER A 44 -0.48 1.24 11.38
CA SER A 44 -1.83 0.81 11.71
C SER A 44 -2.65 0.56 10.43
N ALA A 45 -3.75 -0.19 10.56
CA ALA A 45 -4.69 -0.39 9.46
C ALA A 45 -5.35 0.92 8.98
N GLU A 46 -5.47 1.91 9.86
CA GLU A 46 -6.03 3.23 9.55
C GLU A 46 -5.03 4.06 8.74
N ASP A 47 -3.79 4.15 9.21
CA ASP A 47 -2.71 4.84 8.49
C ASP A 47 -2.47 4.23 7.10
N ALA A 48 -2.45 2.90 7.00
CA ALA A 48 -2.29 2.23 5.70
C ALA A 48 -3.40 2.62 4.72
N ARG A 49 -4.65 2.72 5.18
CA ARG A 49 -5.79 3.13 4.35
C ARG A 49 -5.71 4.59 3.93
N GLU A 50 -5.36 5.48 4.86
CA GLU A 50 -5.15 6.91 4.60
C GLU A 50 -4.05 7.14 3.56
N ILE A 51 -2.91 6.44 3.70
CA ILE A 51 -1.79 6.53 2.76
C ILE A 51 -2.22 6.06 1.36
N ILE A 52 -2.91 4.92 1.26
CA ILE A 52 -3.41 4.42 -0.03
C ILE A 52 -4.39 5.42 -0.65
N ALA A 53 -5.35 5.94 0.13
CA ALA A 53 -6.32 6.92 -0.34
C ALA A 53 -5.65 8.20 -0.85
N CYS A 54 -4.64 8.69 -0.12
CA CYS A 54 -3.84 9.84 -0.52
C CYS A 54 -3.10 9.61 -1.84
N LEU A 55 -2.44 8.46 -2.01
CA LEU A 55 -1.74 8.11 -3.25
C LEU A 55 -2.71 7.97 -4.44
N GLN A 56 -3.85 7.31 -4.23
CA GLN A 56 -4.88 7.19 -5.25
C GLN A 56 -5.46 8.55 -5.64
N HIS A 57 -5.67 9.44 -4.67
CA HIS A 57 -6.13 10.79 -4.92
C HIS A 57 -5.09 11.60 -5.70
N ALA A 58 -3.81 11.51 -5.33
CA ALA A 58 -2.73 12.19 -6.06
C ALA A 58 -2.64 11.70 -7.52
N LEU A 59 -2.80 10.40 -7.77
CA LEU A 59 -2.88 9.86 -9.13
C LEU A 59 -4.08 10.40 -9.90
N ASP A 60 -5.27 10.38 -9.30
CA ASP A 60 -6.49 10.90 -9.90
C ASP A 60 -6.38 12.40 -10.25
N VAL A 61 -5.84 13.21 -9.33
CA VAL A 61 -5.58 14.64 -9.57
C VAL A 61 -4.53 14.84 -10.65
N ASN A 62 -3.47 14.05 -10.67
CA ASN A 62 -2.42 14.15 -11.68
C ASN A 62 -2.90 13.72 -13.08
N GLU A 63 -3.75 12.70 -13.16
CA GLU A 63 -4.42 12.29 -14.41
C GLU A 63 -5.44 13.34 -14.89
N LYS A 64 -6.08 14.08 -13.96
CA LYS A 64 -6.99 15.19 -14.27
C LYS A 64 -6.27 16.53 -14.55
N GLY A 65 -5.01 16.66 -14.12
CA GLY A 65 -4.17 17.86 -14.27
C GLY A 65 -3.34 17.93 -15.55
N GLY A 66 -3.47 16.95 -16.45
CA GLY A 66 -2.74 16.88 -17.72
C GLY A 66 -3.26 17.79 -18.84
N GLN A 67 -4.13 18.76 -18.56
CA GLN A 67 -4.37 19.87 -19.50
C GLN A 67 -3.25 20.88 -19.30
N ASN A 68 -2.11 20.63 -19.96
CA ASN A 68 -1.20 21.72 -20.27
C ASN A 68 -2.01 22.76 -21.06
N GLU A 69 -2.30 23.89 -20.43
CA GLU A 69 -2.57 25.14 -21.12
C GLU A 69 -1.49 25.32 -22.19
N LYS A 70 -1.94 25.39 -23.44
CA LYS A 70 -1.10 25.58 -24.62
C LYS A 70 -1.18 27.02 -25.06
#